data_AF-A0AAE3NHR1-F1
#
_entry.id   AF-A0AAE3NHR1-F1
#
_cell.length_a   1.000
_cell.length_b   1.000
_cell.length_c   1.000
_cell.angle_alpha   90.00
_cell.angle_beta   90.00
_cell.angle_gamma   90.00
#
_symmetry.space_group_name_H-M   'P 1'
#
loop_
_entity.id
_entity.type
_entity.pdbx_description
1 polymer ?
#
loop_
_entity_poly.entity_id
_entity_poly.type
_entity_poly.pdbx_seq_one_letter_code
_entity_poly.pdbx_strand_id
1 'polypeptide(L)'
;MATLIPSLNSCLGRMTSGEKRFARRLEAFLEDDYLCWYDVTVGIKRRRPDFLILNPHRGLLALEVKDWKVASIIRLDPQLVEAEFDGRLVKDVNPLLKSREFMTATVDMLKRDPLLVEPATSKYAGKLCMPYGHGLVLPNISRQEFETSGMQDVMPGRLVICKDEMTESADPEAFQQRLWDMFTQPFRCLLQLPQIDRIRWHLFPDVRIVSRQGSLFEADDEPATQGARPAIPDLVRVMDLQQEQLARSLGDGHRVIHGVAGSGKTMILGYRAEYLAQASAKPVLVLCFNRALAQKLTGWMEHKGLSQKVHVRTFHSWCVEMATTYQLGKLAGRRDEDYAVLVQNVIDGVNRGQVPAGQYSALLIDEGHDFDPAWLRLVVQMVDPETNSVLVMYDSAQDIYQKSRKLKFSFSSVGIQARGRTTILKLNYRNSAEVLAVAYAFANDLLTAEEAEEDGAPLILPQTAGRHGRAPEFIRLPSFKAELDYVTDRLRASNEAGTPWRDMAVLTYRKLQAADVVSHLAAAKIPARAGLSKSDNDSVNVLTLHGSKGLEFPVVAIPGLGQMPYASHDANEQARVLYVGMTRAMNELVMTADRESEFAVRVGEACGRGVV
;
A
#
# COMPACT_ATOMS: atom_id res chain seq x y z
N MET A 1 -14.13 9.39 16.97
CA MET A 1 -12.93 8.93 17.72
C MET A 1 -11.75 9.13 16.80
N ALA A 2 -10.68 9.72 17.29
CA ALA A 2 -9.48 9.97 16.49
C ALA A 2 -8.89 8.70 15.87
N THR A 3 -8.25 8.86 14.72
CA THR A 3 -7.55 7.77 14.05
C THR A 3 -6.13 7.66 14.59
N LEU A 4 -5.86 6.61 15.39
CA LEU A 4 -4.51 6.28 15.85
C LEU A 4 -3.75 5.44 14.81
N ILE A 5 -2.51 5.81 14.50
CA ILE A 5 -1.66 5.15 13.49
C ILE A 5 -0.29 4.84 14.12
N PRO A 6 0.07 3.55 14.38
CA PRO A 6 -0.74 2.34 14.19
C PRO A 6 -1.99 2.31 15.07
N SER A 7 -2.94 1.40 14.77
CA SER A 7 -4.14 1.22 15.60
C SER A 7 -3.75 0.79 17.01
N LEU A 8 -4.49 1.26 18.02
CA LEU A 8 -4.14 1.10 19.43
C LEU A 8 -3.81 -0.36 19.78
N ASN A 9 -4.68 -1.30 19.42
CA ASN A 9 -4.51 -2.73 19.69
C ASN A 9 -3.19 -3.31 19.14
N SER A 10 -2.63 -2.73 18.09
CA SER A 10 -1.39 -3.22 17.45
C SER A 10 -0.11 -2.69 18.09
N CYS A 11 -0.18 -1.59 18.85
CA CYS A 11 0.97 -0.96 19.51
C CYS A 11 0.94 -1.09 21.04
N LEU A 12 -0.16 -1.54 21.65
CA LEU A 12 -0.25 -1.78 23.10
C LEU A 12 0.92 -2.60 23.66
N GLY A 13 1.42 -3.63 22.95
CA GLY A 13 2.54 -4.43 23.45
C GLY A 13 3.86 -3.65 23.60
N ARG A 14 4.05 -2.60 22.80
CA ARG A 14 5.28 -1.79 22.72
C ARG A 14 5.23 -0.53 23.57
N MET A 15 4.01 -0.06 23.88
CA MET A 15 3.81 1.15 24.66
C MET A 15 4.14 0.99 26.15
N THR A 16 4.75 2.02 26.73
CA THR A 16 4.86 2.15 28.19
C THR A 16 3.48 2.30 28.85
N SER A 17 3.40 2.20 30.18
CA SER A 17 2.14 2.43 30.91
C SER A 17 1.53 3.80 30.65
N GLY A 18 2.40 4.82 30.54
CA GLY A 18 2.02 6.20 30.31
C GLY A 18 1.52 6.44 28.91
N GLU A 19 2.25 5.92 27.91
CA GLU A 19 1.87 5.99 26.50
C GLU A 19 0.52 5.29 26.25
N LYS A 20 0.29 4.12 26.87
CA LYS A 20 -1.00 3.40 26.79
C LYS A 20 -2.15 4.26 27.30
N ARG A 21 -1.96 4.92 28.44
CA ARG A 21 -2.98 5.77 29.06
C ARG A 21 -3.29 6.95 28.15
N PHE A 22 -2.25 7.62 27.67
CA PHE A 22 -2.40 8.78 26.80
C PHE A 22 -3.04 8.41 25.45
N ALA A 23 -2.60 7.34 24.80
CA ALA A 23 -3.16 6.86 23.53
C ALA A 23 -4.66 6.54 23.63
N ARG A 24 -5.09 5.89 24.73
CA ARG A 24 -6.52 5.64 25.01
C ARG A 24 -7.32 6.93 25.16
N ARG A 25 -6.72 7.99 25.71
CA ARG A 25 -7.37 9.30 25.87
C ARG A 25 -7.46 10.04 24.55
N LEU A 26 -6.43 9.97 23.72
CA LEU A 26 -6.50 10.51 22.35
C LEU A 26 -7.65 9.85 21.57
N GLU A 27 -7.75 8.51 21.60
CA GLU A 27 -8.82 7.80 20.89
C GLU A 27 -10.23 8.15 21.43
N ALA A 28 -10.38 8.26 22.75
CA ALA A 28 -11.67 8.49 23.39
C ALA A 28 -12.14 9.96 23.37
N PHE A 29 -11.23 10.93 23.55
CA PHE A 29 -11.59 12.34 23.78
C PHE A 29 -11.45 13.22 22.55
N LEU A 30 -10.82 12.73 21.47
CA LEU A 30 -10.68 13.47 20.22
C LEU A 30 -11.70 13.02 19.16
N GLU A 31 -12.06 13.98 18.32
CA GLU A 31 -12.96 13.83 17.17
C GLU A 31 -12.29 12.99 16.06
N ASP A 32 -13.09 12.52 15.10
CA ASP A 32 -12.64 11.60 14.03
C ASP A 32 -11.76 12.25 12.96
N ASP A 33 -11.71 13.58 12.91
CA ASP A 33 -10.85 14.36 12.02
C ASP A 33 -9.38 14.47 12.51
N TYR A 34 -9.08 13.99 13.73
CA TYR A 34 -7.72 13.93 14.27
C TYR A 34 -6.96 12.70 13.76
N LEU A 35 -5.77 12.93 13.22
CA LEU A 35 -4.79 11.90 12.88
C LEU A 35 -3.69 11.88 13.94
N CYS A 36 -3.53 10.76 14.64
CA CYS A 36 -2.58 10.61 15.74
C CYS A 36 -1.57 9.52 15.41
N TRP A 37 -0.34 9.88 15.04
CA TRP A 37 0.73 8.92 14.81
C TRP A 37 1.54 8.64 16.09
N TYR A 38 1.82 7.37 16.36
CA TYR A 38 2.61 6.90 17.50
C TYR A 38 3.91 6.22 17.06
N ASP A 39 5.05 6.60 17.66
CA ASP A 39 6.40 6.05 17.39
C ASP A 39 6.69 5.88 15.88
N VAL A 40 6.34 6.92 15.11
CA VAL A 40 6.58 6.93 13.66
C VAL A 40 7.91 7.61 13.35
N THR A 41 8.66 7.01 12.45
CA THR A 41 9.89 7.61 11.92
C THR A 41 9.51 8.75 10.98
N VAL A 42 9.97 9.96 11.30
CA VAL A 42 9.67 11.17 10.53
C VAL A 42 10.90 11.70 9.80
N GLY A 43 10.70 11.95 8.51
CA GLY A 43 11.69 12.54 7.61
C GLY A 43 12.95 11.71 7.40
N ILE A 44 13.89 12.26 6.62
CA ILE A 44 15.12 11.57 6.21
C ILE A 44 16.08 11.33 7.39
N LYS A 45 16.08 12.23 8.38
CA LYS A 45 16.90 12.10 9.59
C LYS A 45 16.35 11.10 10.61
N ARG A 46 15.24 10.40 10.27
CA ARG A 46 14.63 9.33 11.06
C ARG A 46 14.39 9.68 12.54
N ARG A 47 13.90 10.89 12.82
CA ARG A 47 13.54 11.29 14.19
C ARG A 47 12.20 10.66 14.58
N ARG A 48 12.00 10.40 15.87
CA ARG A 48 10.81 9.71 16.41
C ARG A 48 10.25 10.49 17.60
N PRO A 49 9.14 11.23 17.43
CA PRO A 49 8.36 11.71 18.55
C PRO A 49 7.52 10.56 19.10
N ASP A 50 7.13 10.62 20.38
CA ASP A 50 6.24 9.62 20.94
C ASP A 50 4.85 9.72 20.29
N PHE A 51 4.33 10.95 20.13
CA PHE A 51 3.11 11.22 19.36
C PHE A 51 3.26 12.42 18.42
N LEU A 52 2.63 12.31 17.25
CA LEU A 52 2.42 13.42 16.31
C LEU A 52 0.93 13.51 16.00
N ILE A 53 0.32 14.67 16.20
CA ILE A 53 -1.12 14.88 16.06
C ILE A 53 -1.36 15.94 14.98
N LEU A 54 -2.18 15.61 13.97
CA LEU A 54 -2.65 16.54 12.96
C LEU A 54 -4.16 16.69 13.06
N ASN A 55 -4.63 17.92 13.13
CA ASN A 55 -6.04 18.25 12.96
C ASN A 55 -6.19 19.28 11.82
N PRO A 56 -7.11 19.08 10.86
CA PRO A 56 -7.28 19.98 9.70
C PRO A 56 -7.58 21.43 10.06
N HIS A 57 -8.19 21.67 11.22
CA HIS A 57 -8.59 22.99 11.69
C HIS A 57 -7.58 23.66 12.64
N ARG A 58 -6.64 22.88 13.19
CA ARG A 58 -5.69 23.35 14.23
C ARG A 58 -4.23 23.28 13.82
N GLY A 59 -3.85 22.34 12.97
CA GLY A 59 -2.47 22.13 12.52
C GLY A 59 -1.77 20.96 13.20
N LEU A 60 -0.44 21.05 13.35
CA LEU A 60 0.45 19.92 13.68
C LEU A 60 1.10 20.05 15.07
N LEU A 61 0.97 19.04 15.92
CA LEU A 61 1.45 19.03 17.30
C LEU A 61 2.32 17.79 17.57
N ALA A 62 3.55 17.95 18.05
CA ALA A 62 4.36 16.82 18.53
C ALA A 62 4.42 16.75 20.06
N LEU A 63 4.39 15.54 20.59
CA LEU A 63 4.39 15.29 22.03
C LEU A 63 5.42 14.22 22.38
N GLU A 64 6.09 14.43 23.51
CA GLU A 64 6.85 13.41 24.22
C GLU A 64 6.04 12.96 25.45
N VAL A 65 6.08 11.67 25.77
CA VAL A 65 5.47 11.06 26.94
C VAL A 65 6.58 10.50 27.81
N LYS A 66 6.52 10.80 29.11
CA LYS A 66 7.56 10.34 30.05
C LYS A 66 6.93 9.85 31.34
N ASP A 67 7.07 8.57 31.63
CA ASP A 67 6.53 7.88 32.83
C ASP A 67 7.20 8.29 34.17
N TRP A 68 7.73 9.50 34.24
CA TRP A 68 8.46 10.00 35.39
C TRP A 68 7.60 10.13 36.64
N LYS A 69 8.23 9.95 37.80
CA LYS A 69 7.68 10.34 39.10
C LYS A 69 8.50 11.51 39.64
N VAL A 70 7.92 12.39 40.45
CA VAL A 70 8.68 13.52 41.04
C VAL A 70 9.96 13.03 41.73
N ALA A 71 9.86 11.96 42.51
CA ALA A 71 11.01 11.37 43.23
C ALA A 71 12.10 10.78 42.32
N SER A 72 11.82 10.51 41.04
CA SER A 72 12.83 10.00 40.09
C SER A 72 13.70 11.10 39.50
N ILE A 73 13.30 12.38 39.59
CA ILE A 73 14.01 13.48 38.96
C ILE A 73 15.04 14.03 39.94
N ILE A 74 16.32 13.94 39.56
CA ILE A 74 17.45 14.41 40.37
C ILE A 74 17.78 15.86 40.01
N ARG A 75 17.80 16.16 38.71
CA ARG A 75 18.06 17.50 38.17
C ARG A 75 17.22 17.74 36.93
N LEU A 76 16.63 18.92 36.85
CA LEU A 76 15.88 19.39 35.70
C LEU A 76 16.27 20.82 35.38
N ASP A 77 16.73 21.06 34.15
CA ASP A 77 16.98 22.40 33.64
C ASP A 77 16.45 22.52 32.19
N PRO A 78 16.44 23.73 31.59
CA PRO A 78 15.85 23.90 30.25
C PRO A 78 16.53 23.09 29.13
N GLN A 79 17.74 22.55 29.36
CA GLN A 79 18.49 21.81 28.35
C GLN A 79 18.56 20.32 28.66
N LEU A 80 18.70 19.94 29.93
CA LEU A 80 19.00 18.58 30.36
C LEU A 80 18.08 18.12 31.49
N VAL A 81 17.86 16.82 31.54
CA VAL A 81 17.27 16.12 32.66
C VAL A 81 18.23 15.02 33.14
N GLU A 82 18.39 14.91 34.46
CA GLU A 82 19.02 13.77 35.12
C GLU A 82 17.98 13.13 36.03
N ALA A 83 17.70 11.85 35.79
CA ALA A 83 16.67 11.11 36.52
C ALA A 83 17.08 9.64 36.71
N GLU A 84 16.53 9.00 37.73
CA GLU A 84 16.78 7.60 38.06
C GLU A 84 15.58 6.72 37.69
N PHE A 85 15.82 5.72 36.83
CA PHE A 85 14.82 4.73 36.42
C PHE A 85 15.35 3.33 36.64
N ASP A 86 14.61 2.50 37.40
CA ASP A 86 14.98 1.11 37.70
C ASP A 86 16.44 0.95 38.20
N GLY A 87 16.88 1.88 39.06
CA GLY A 87 18.23 1.89 39.63
C GLY A 87 19.33 2.38 38.68
N ARG A 88 18.97 2.95 37.52
CA ARG A 88 19.90 3.52 36.54
C ARG A 88 19.74 5.02 36.43
N LEU A 89 20.86 5.74 36.53
CA LEU A 89 20.94 7.16 36.23
C LEU A 89 20.87 7.37 34.71
N VAL A 90 19.88 8.15 34.27
CA VAL A 90 19.70 8.57 32.89
C VAL A 90 19.93 10.08 32.82
N LYS A 91 20.83 10.48 31.91
CA LYS A 91 21.07 11.88 31.56
C LYS A 91 20.72 12.07 30.10
N ASP A 92 19.75 12.92 29.83
CA ASP A 92 19.22 13.14 28.48
C ASP A 92 18.83 14.61 28.26
N VAL A 93 18.54 14.98 27.02
CA VAL A 93 17.98 16.28 26.66
C VAL A 93 16.60 16.43 27.30
N ASN A 94 16.29 17.63 27.79
CA ASN A 94 14.97 17.95 28.31
C ASN A 94 13.90 17.55 27.27
N PRO A 95 12.92 16.68 27.61
CA PRO A 95 11.94 16.18 26.65
C PRO A 95 11.11 17.27 25.97
N LEU A 96 10.83 18.37 26.68
CA LEU A 96 10.11 19.50 26.08
C LEU A 96 10.97 20.19 25.02
N LEU A 97 12.27 20.34 25.27
CA LEU A 97 13.24 20.84 24.29
C LEU A 97 13.35 19.87 23.10
N LYS A 98 13.44 18.56 23.35
CA LYS A 98 13.49 17.52 22.31
C LYS A 98 12.28 17.57 21.38
N SER A 99 11.07 17.69 21.95
CA SER A 99 9.82 17.85 21.20
C SER A 99 9.81 19.15 20.36
N ARG A 100 10.32 20.26 20.92
CA ARG A 100 10.49 21.52 20.19
C ARG A 100 11.44 21.38 19.01
N GLU A 101 12.63 20.82 19.23
CA GLU A 101 13.65 20.63 18.19
C GLU A 101 13.17 19.70 17.08
N PHE A 102 12.40 18.67 17.45
CA PHE A 102 11.70 17.83 16.49
C PHE A 102 10.77 18.67 15.61
N MET A 103 9.90 19.49 16.20
CA MET A 103 8.96 20.31 15.44
C MET A 103 9.62 21.39 14.60
N THR A 104 10.69 22.03 15.08
CA THR A 104 11.45 22.98 14.26
C THR A 104 11.97 22.31 12.99
N ALA A 105 12.59 21.13 13.10
CA ALA A 105 13.08 20.41 11.93
C ALA A 105 11.95 19.94 10.98
N THR A 106 10.79 19.55 11.54
CA THR A 106 9.61 19.19 10.76
C THR A 106 9.06 20.40 9.99
N VAL A 107 8.96 21.57 10.64
CA VAL A 107 8.51 22.81 9.99
C VAL A 107 9.48 23.25 8.89
N ASP A 108 10.79 23.20 9.13
CA ASP A 108 11.81 23.55 8.13
C ASP A 108 11.79 22.62 6.92
N MET A 109 11.35 21.37 7.11
CA MET A 109 11.09 20.43 6.01
C MET A 109 9.82 20.82 5.24
N LEU A 110 8.71 21.04 5.94
CA LEU A 110 7.41 21.35 5.33
C LEU A 110 7.40 22.69 4.59
N LYS A 111 8.13 23.70 5.09
CA LYS A 111 8.25 25.03 4.44
C LYS A 111 8.90 25.00 3.06
N ARG A 112 9.50 23.89 2.67
CA ARG A 112 10.08 23.73 1.34
C ARG A 112 9.03 23.45 0.27
N ASP A 113 7.82 23.09 0.67
CA ASP A 113 6.70 22.89 -0.24
C ASP A 113 5.89 24.20 -0.37
N PRO A 114 5.91 24.87 -1.53
CA PRO A 114 5.19 26.12 -1.72
C PRO A 114 3.69 26.00 -1.46
N LEU A 115 3.10 24.82 -1.63
CA LEU A 115 1.67 24.58 -1.42
C LEU A 115 1.29 24.39 0.05
N LEU A 116 2.28 24.33 0.94
CA LEU A 116 2.10 24.34 2.40
C LEU A 116 2.48 25.68 3.02
N VAL A 117 2.84 26.68 2.21
CA VAL A 117 3.30 27.99 2.66
C VAL A 117 2.31 29.07 2.26
N GLU A 118 2.05 30.00 3.16
CA GLU A 118 1.18 31.15 2.92
C GLU A 118 1.77 32.06 1.84
N PRO A 119 0.95 32.52 0.87
CA PRO A 119 1.42 33.33 -0.26
C PRO A 119 1.96 34.67 0.22
N ALA A 120 2.77 35.32 -0.64
CA ALA A 120 3.38 36.63 -0.34
C ALA A 120 2.35 37.73 -0.03
N THR A 121 1.10 37.56 -0.47
CA THR A 121 -0.04 38.45 -0.22
C THR A 121 -0.67 38.29 1.17
N SER A 122 -0.32 37.24 1.91
CA SER A 122 -0.86 36.95 3.24
C SER A 122 -0.04 37.64 4.34
N LYS A 123 -0.71 38.02 5.44
CA LYS A 123 -0.05 38.50 6.67
C LYS A 123 0.92 37.48 7.29
N TYR A 124 0.85 36.23 6.85
CA TYR A 124 1.72 35.14 7.27
C TYR A 124 2.67 34.66 6.16
N ALA A 125 2.94 35.49 5.14
CA ALA A 125 3.84 35.17 4.04
C ALA A 125 5.12 34.43 4.48
N GLY A 126 5.42 33.30 3.82
CA GLY A 126 6.59 32.48 4.12
C GLY A 126 6.48 31.60 5.38
N LYS A 127 5.36 31.68 6.12
CA LYS A 127 5.01 30.72 7.18
C LYS A 127 4.16 29.58 6.61
N LEU A 128 4.07 28.48 7.35
CA LEU A 128 3.17 27.40 6.99
C LEU A 128 1.71 27.89 7.00
N CYS A 129 0.87 27.31 6.14
CA CYS A 129 -0.58 27.55 6.08
C CYS A 129 -1.36 26.97 7.27
N MET A 130 -0.65 26.51 8.32
CA MET A 130 -1.21 25.91 9.51
C MET A 130 -0.35 26.21 10.75
N PRO A 131 -0.97 26.29 11.94
CA PRO A 131 -0.24 26.36 13.19
C PRO A 131 0.54 25.07 13.48
N TYR A 132 1.53 25.20 14.37
CA TYR A 132 2.23 24.05 14.93
C TYR A 132 2.57 24.29 16.40
N GLY A 133 2.70 23.20 17.14
CA GLY A 133 2.95 23.19 18.57
C GLY A 133 3.82 22.03 19.00
N HIS A 134 4.25 22.06 20.25
CA HIS A 134 4.99 20.97 20.89
C HIS A 134 4.61 20.91 22.37
N GLY A 135 4.72 19.73 22.97
CA GLY A 135 4.39 19.56 24.38
C GLY A 135 4.98 18.29 25.00
N LEU A 136 4.68 18.13 26.29
CA LEU A 136 5.11 17.03 27.14
C LEU A 136 3.91 16.45 27.90
N VAL A 137 3.89 15.13 28.06
CA VAL A 137 2.88 14.41 28.83
C VAL A 137 3.55 13.67 29.98
N LEU A 138 3.06 13.91 31.20
CA LEU A 138 3.56 13.33 32.44
C LEU A 138 2.45 12.49 33.11
N PRO A 139 2.30 11.21 32.74
CA PRO A 139 1.18 10.36 33.15
C PRO A 139 1.24 9.90 34.60
N ASN A 140 2.38 10.09 35.28
CA ASN A 140 2.57 9.69 36.67
C ASN A 140 2.82 10.90 37.61
N ILE A 141 2.65 12.14 37.13
CA ILE A 141 2.77 13.37 37.93
C ILE A 141 1.45 14.15 37.83
N SER A 142 0.85 14.50 38.97
CA SER A 142 -0.34 15.37 39.01
C SER A 142 0.01 16.84 38.83
N ARG A 143 -0.97 17.66 38.43
CA ARG A 143 -0.79 19.11 38.27
C ARG A 143 -0.27 19.77 39.55
N GLN A 144 -0.80 19.38 40.70
CA GLN A 144 -0.34 19.86 42.00
C GLN A 144 1.13 19.49 42.27
N GLU A 145 1.53 18.24 42.00
CA GLU A 145 2.93 17.80 42.13
C GLU A 145 3.85 18.57 41.18
N PHE A 146 3.42 18.82 39.94
CA PHE A 146 4.17 19.57 38.94
C PHE A 146 4.44 21.03 39.36
N GLU A 147 3.44 21.69 39.94
CA GLU A 147 3.55 23.08 40.40
C GLU A 147 4.39 23.20 41.68
N THR A 148 4.19 22.29 42.64
CA THR A 148 4.87 22.31 43.95
C THR A 148 6.33 21.87 43.89
N SER A 149 6.72 21.09 42.88
CA SER A 149 8.10 20.63 42.68
C SER A 149 9.02 21.62 41.95
N GLY A 150 8.50 22.80 41.55
CA GLY A 150 9.27 23.80 40.80
C GLY A 150 9.49 23.46 39.32
N MET A 151 8.90 22.37 38.81
CA MET A 151 9.03 21.99 37.39
C MET A 151 8.46 23.06 36.45
N GLN A 152 7.45 23.81 36.90
CA GLN A 152 6.83 24.89 36.15
C GLN A 152 7.79 26.05 35.80
N ASP A 153 8.84 26.24 36.60
CA ASP A 153 9.84 27.29 36.36
C ASP A 153 10.75 26.95 35.17
N VAL A 154 10.87 25.66 34.84
CA VAL A 154 11.67 25.15 33.73
C VAL A 154 10.80 24.80 32.52
N MET A 155 9.62 24.23 32.77
CA MET A 155 8.69 23.75 31.75
C MET A 155 7.37 24.53 31.89
N PRO A 156 7.00 25.40 30.93
CA PRO A 156 5.77 26.16 31.04
C PRO A 156 4.55 25.25 31.17
N GLY A 157 3.74 25.41 32.21
CA GLY A 157 2.62 24.52 32.52
C GLY A 157 1.60 24.33 31.38
N ARG A 158 1.42 25.35 30.53
CA ARG A 158 0.58 25.28 29.31
C ARG A 158 1.06 24.28 28.26
N LEU A 159 2.33 23.87 28.31
CA LEU A 159 2.95 22.91 27.38
C LEU A 159 2.98 21.48 27.95
N VAL A 160 2.39 21.26 29.13
CA VAL A 160 2.46 20.00 29.86
C VAL A 160 1.06 19.48 30.16
N ILE A 161 0.78 18.20 29.87
CA ILE A 161 -0.42 17.49 30.37
C ILE A 161 0.00 16.58 31.54
N CYS A 162 -0.71 16.69 32.65
CA CYS A 162 -0.49 15.93 33.87
C CYS A 162 -1.48 14.76 34.02
N LYS A 163 -1.19 13.86 34.96
CA LYS A 163 -1.95 12.63 35.26
C LYS A 163 -3.45 12.84 35.43
N ASP A 164 -3.83 13.83 36.23
CA ASP A 164 -5.21 14.14 36.64
C ASP A 164 -6.08 14.64 35.48
N GLU A 165 -5.46 15.22 34.45
CA GLU A 165 -6.13 15.80 33.28
C GLU A 165 -6.43 14.77 32.18
N MET A 166 -5.96 13.54 32.35
CA MET A 166 -6.12 12.45 31.38
C MET A 166 -6.69 11.18 32.03
N THR A 167 -7.53 11.36 33.06
CA THR A 167 -8.29 10.27 33.70
C THR A 167 -9.49 9.83 32.84
N GLU A 168 -10.12 8.69 33.13
CA GLU A 168 -11.32 8.25 32.40
C GLU A 168 -12.51 9.19 32.57
N SER A 169 -12.57 9.86 33.73
CA SER A 169 -13.59 10.83 34.09
C SER A 169 -13.21 12.27 33.77
N ALA A 170 -12.05 12.52 33.14
CA ALA A 170 -11.65 13.86 32.76
C ALA A 170 -12.59 14.39 31.66
N ASP A 171 -12.87 15.68 31.70
CA ASP A 171 -13.69 16.34 30.71
C ASP A 171 -12.97 16.37 29.35
N PRO A 172 -13.56 15.81 28.27
CA PRO A 172 -12.95 15.81 26.95
C PRO A 172 -12.62 17.21 26.43
N GLU A 173 -13.47 18.21 26.67
CA GLU A 173 -13.23 19.59 26.21
C GLU A 173 -12.03 20.21 26.92
N ALA A 174 -11.94 20.07 28.26
CA ALA A 174 -10.77 20.51 29.02
C ALA A 174 -9.47 19.83 28.56
N PHE A 175 -9.51 18.52 28.27
CA PHE A 175 -8.35 17.79 27.74
C PHE A 175 -7.94 18.31 26.36
N GLN A 176 -8.90 18.55 25.45
CA GLN A 176 -8.64 19.13 24.14
C GLN A 176 -8.05 20.54 24.25
N GLN A 177 -8.57 21.36 25.17
CA GLN A 177 -8.06 22.70 25.41
C GLN A 177 -6.59 22.67 25.85
N ARG A 178 -6.17 21.70 26.68
CA ARG A 178 -4.75 21.51 27.03
C ARG A 178 -3.87 21.24 25.82
N LEU A 179 -4.33 20.46 24.85
CA LEU A 179 -3.60 20.25 23.59
C LEU A 179 -3.54 21.54 22.76
N TRP A 180 -4.63 22.31 22.72
CA TRP A 180 -4.70 23.56 21.95
C TRP A 180 -3.80 24.66 22.52
N ASP A 181 -3.61 24.70 23.84
CA ASP A 181 -2.72 25.65 24.50
C ASP A 181 -1.23 25.43 24.17
N MET A 182 -0.89 24.27 23.58
CA MET A 182 0.48 23.91 23.16
C MET A 182 0.90 24.54 21.82
N PHE A 183 -0.03 25.16 21.09
CA PHE A 183 0.28 25.82 19.83
C PHE A 183 0.95 27.17 20.06
N THR A 184 2.13 27.35 19.46
CA THR A 184 2.97 28.53 19.70
C THR A 184 2.38 29.83 19.15
N GLN A 185 1.69 29.75 18.00
CA GLN A 185 1.01 30.86 17.32
C GLN A 185 -0.30 30.34 16.71
N PRO A 186 -1.40 30.22 17.48
CA PRO A 186 -2.64 29.70 16.95
C PRO A 186 -3.30 30.70 16.00
N PHE A 187 -3.69 30.22 14.82
CA PHE A 187 -4.53 30.95 13.87
C PHE A 187 -5.46 29.95 13.19
N ARG A 188 -6.59 30.44 12.66
CA ARG A 188 -7.53 29.57 11.94
C ARG A 188 -6.86 29.02 10.68
N CYS A 189 -6.89 27.71 10.52
CA CYS A 189 -6.52 27.04 9.29
C CYS A 189 -7.62 26.06 8.87
N LEU A 190 -7.62 25.67 7.61
CA LEU A 190 -8.48 24.62 7.08
C LEU A 190 -7.69 23.85 6.02
N LEU A 191 -7.00 22.80 6.45
CA LEU A 191 -6.21 21.97 5.56
C LEU A 191 -7.12 21.18 4.62
N GLN A 192 -6.88 21.34 3.32
CA GLN A 192 -7.53 20.51 2.30
C GLN A 192 -6.84 19.15 2.20
N LEU A 193 -7.54 18.13 1.69
CA LEU A 193 -6.97 16.79 1.48
C LEU A 193 -5.61 16.81 0.75
N PRO A 194 -5.41 17.58 -0.34
CA PRO A 194 -4.09 17.65 -1.00
C PRO A 194 -2.97 18.20 -0.10
N GLN A 195 -3.30 19.10 0.83
CA GLN A 195 -2.33 19.63 1.79
C GLN A 195 -2.00 18.60 2.87
N ILE A 196 -3.00 17.86 3.36
CA ILE A 196 -2.80 16.74 4.29
C ILE A 196 -1.90 15.67 3.66
N ASP A 197 -2.15 15.32 2.41
CA ASP A 197 -1.33 14.35 1.67
C ASP A 197 0.10 14.84 1.43
N ARG A 198 0.29 16.13 1.17
CA ARG A 198 1.64 16.75 1.10
C ARG A 198 2.35 16.68 2.44
N ILE A 199 1.68 17.01 3.54
CA ILE A 199 2.24 16.88 4.90
C ILE A 199 2.68 15.43 5.13
N ARG A 200 1.80 14.46 4.86
CA ARG A 200 2.12 13.03 4.99
C ARG A 200 3.27 12.60 4.10
N TRP A 201 3.35 13.09 2.86
CA TRP A 201 4.44 12.80 1.93
C TRP A 201 5.80 13.26 2.44
N HIS A 202 5.85 14.42 3.10
CA HIS A 202 7.08 14.92 3.73
C HIS A 202 7.42 14.16 5.01
N LEU A 203 6.44 13.94 5.88
CA LEU A 203 6.64 13.27 7.16
C LEU A 203 7.05 11.80 6.97
N PHE A 204 6.43 11.11 6.01
CA PHE A 204 6.55 9.67 5.85
C PHE A 204 7.03 9.31 4.44
N PRO A 205 8.34 9.24 4.20
CA PRO A 205 8.88 8.77 2.91
C PRO A 205 8.39 7.38 2.49
N ASP A 206 7.95 6.57 3.44
CA ASP A 206 7.54 5.18 3.23
C ASP A 206 6.12 5.07 2.65
N VAL A 207 5.27 6.09 2.80
CA VAL A 207 3.90 6.09 2.26
C VAL A 207 3.83 6.69 0.85
N ARG A 208 4.96 7.14 0.29
CA ARG A 208 5.01 7.75 -1.05
C ARG A 208 4.72 6.69 -2.11
N ILE A 209 3.70 6.93 -2.92
CA ILE A 209 3.42 6.10 -4.09
C ILE A 209 4.24 6.64 -5.25
N VAL A 210 5.29 5.92 -5.59
CA VAL A 210 6.08 6.27 -6.77
C VAL A 210 5.33 5.77 -8.02
N SER A 211 4.62 6.67 -8.70
CA SER A 211 4.05 6.42 -10.03
C SER A 211 5.16 6.40 -11.09
N ARG A 212 5.98 5.35 -11.07
CA ARG A 212 7.08 5.09 -12.01
C ARG A 212 6.58 4.25 -13.20
N GLN A 213 5.70 4.81 -14.02
CA GLN A 213 5.55 4.30 -15.40
C GLN A 213 6.40 5.10 -16.41
N GLY A 214 7.22 6.09 -15.96
CA GLY A 214 8.08 6.82 -16.89
C GLY A 214 9.22 7.67 -16.32
N SER A 215 9.80 7.40 -15.15
CA SER A 215 10.95 8.20 -14.64
C SER A 215 12.12 7.36 -14.10
N LEU A 216 12.32 6.14 -14.62
CA LEU A 216 13.49 5.33 -14.29
C LEU A 216 14.69 5.61 -15.22
N PHE A 217 14.54 6.51 -16.20
CA PHE A 217 15.58 6.85 -17.18
C PHE A 217 15.73 8.35 -17.50
N GLU A 218 15.24 9.26 -16.65
CA GLU A 218 16.00 10.50 -16.46
C GLU A 218 17.22 10.11 -15.63
N ALA A 219 18.21 9.57 -16.32
CA ALA A 219 19.57 9.58 -15.84
C ALA A 219 19.93 11.06 -15.67
N ASP A 220 19.79 11.56 -14.46
CA ASP A 220 20.80 12.47 -13.96
C ASP A 220 22.12 11.69 -14.08
N ASP A 221 22.86 11.94 -15.17
CA ASP A 221 24.29 11.67 -15.30
C ASP A 221 25.07 12.55 -14.30
N GLU A 222 24.70 12.44 -13.02
CA GLU A 222 25.42 12.95 -11.88
C GLU A 222 25.50 11.77 -10.91
N PRO A 223 26.69 11.17 -10.69
CA PRO A 223 26.85 10.10 -9.73
C PRO A 223 26.26 10.58 -8.41
N ALA A 224 25.41 9.74 -7.80
CA ALA A 224 24.72 10.01 -6.55
C ALA A 224 25.65 10.68 -5.53
N THR A 225 25.67 12.01 -5.54
CA THR A 225 26.30 12.80 -4.51
C THR A 225 25.44 12.54 -3.29
N GLN A 226 26.06 11.97 -2.25
CA GLN A 226 25.43 11.80 -0.95
C GLN A 226 24.91 13.15 -0.46
N GLY A 227 23.65 13.49 -0.76
CA GLY A 227 23.11 14.82 -0.47
C GLY A 227 21.98 15.34 -1.38
N ALA A 228 21.82 14.83 -2.61
CA ALA A 228 20.75 15.30 -3.50
C ALA A 228 19.36 14.80 -3.03
N ARG A 229 18.46 15.74 -2.69
CA ARG A 229 17.11 15.46 -2.18
C ARG A 229 16.11 15.38 -3.33
N PRO A 230 15.09 14.50 -3.26
CA PRO A 230 14.10 14.37 -4.33
C PRO A 230 13.30 15.67 -4.50
N ALA A 231 13.14 16.13 -5.75
CA ALA A 231 12.25 17.24 -6.10
C ALA A 231 10.80 16.92 -5.69
N ILE A 232 10.07 17.92 -5.23
CA ILE A 232 8.66 17.76 -4.80
C ILE A 232 7.80 17.76 -6.08
N PRO A 233 7.03 16.70 -6.36
CA PRO A 233 6.18 16.65 -7.55
C PRO A 233 4.95 17.57 -7.40
N ASP A 234 4.45 18.08 -8.54
CA ASP A 234 3.20 18.85 -8.61
C ASP A 234 1.99 18.04 -8.15
N LEU A 235 1.98 16.74 -8.45
CA LEU A 235 1.01 15.78 -7.94
C LEU A 235 1.69 14.80 -6.98
N VAL A 236 1.41 14.97 -5.70
CA VAL A 236 1.83 14.03 -4.66
C VAL A 236 0.87 12.85 -4.64
N ARG A 237 1.42 11.63 -4.64
CA ARG A 237 0.64 10.40 -4.40
C ARG A 237 1.14 9.76 -3.10
N VAL A 238 0.24 9.57 -2.16
CA VAL A 238 0.49 8.88 -0.89
C VAL A 238 -0.51 7.76 -0.70
N MET A 239 -0.09 6.73 0.03
CA MET A 239 -0.94 5.63 0.47
C MET A 239 -2.15 6.20 1.23
N ASP A 240 -3.33 5.60 1.04
CA ASP A 240 -4.51 5.98 1.80
C ASP A 240 -4.30 5.75 3.31
N LEU A 241 -4.99 6.51 4.17
CA LEU A 241 -4.86 6.41 5.62
C LEU A 241 -5.20 5.00 6.15
N GLN A 242 -6.21 4.33 5.60
CA GLN A 242 -6.56 2.97 6.01
C GLN A 242 -5.48 1.97 5.60
N GLN A 243 -4.91 2.13 4.41
CA GLN A 243 -3.80 1.30 3.93
C GLN A 243 -2.55 1.52 4.80
N GLU A 244 -2.23 2.76 5.15
CA GLU A 244 -1.10 3.08 6.05
C GLU A 244 -1.32 2.50 7.44
N GLN A 245 -2.50 2.72 8.03
CA GLN A 245 -2.85 2.21 9.33
C GLN A 245 -2.74 0.68 9.33
N LEU A 246 -3.30 0.00 8.33
CA LEU A 246 -3.20 -1.46 8.21
C LEU A 246 -1.73 -1.90 8.10
N ALA A 247 -0.96 -1.33 7.17
CA ALA A 247 0.43 -1.73 6.94
C ALA A 247 1.30 -1.59 8.20
N ARG A 248 1.07 -0.55 9.00
CA ARG A 248 1.74 -0.31 10.29
C ARG A 248 1.18 -1.17 11.44
N SER A 249 -0.07 -1.60 11.38
CA SER A 249 -0.78 -2.35 12.44
C SER A 249 -0.70 -3.88 12.30
N LEU A 250 -0.07 -4.39 11.24
CA LEU A 250 0.00 -5.83 10.95
C LEU A 250 0.78 -6.67 11.97
N GLY A 251 1.39 -6.12 13.02
CA GLY A 251 1.96 -6.88 14.17
C GLY A 251 2.77 -8.13 13.81
N ASP A 252 2.88 -9.11 14.71
CA ASP A 252 3.58 -10.37 14.44
C ASP A 252 2.61 -11.54 14.15
N GLY A 253 3.15 -12.70 13.80
CA GLY A 253 2.37 -13.90 13.48
C GLY A 253 1.91 -14.00 12.03
N HIS A 254 1.07 -15.01 11.75
CA HIS A 254 0.51 -15.26 10.42
C HIS A 254 -0.73 -14.39 10.18
N ARG A 255 -0.82 -13.80 8.99
CA ARG A 255 -1.92 -12.93 8.57
C ARG A 255 -2.30 -13.16 7.13
N VAL A 256 -3.58 -12.99 6.84
CA VAL A 256 -4.12 -13.02 5.49
C VAL A 256 -4.88 -11.73 5.25
N ILE A 257 -4.57 -11.02 4.17
CA ILE A 257 -5.34 -9.86 3.72
C ILE A 257 -6.03 -10.23 2.43
N HIS A 258 -7.35 -10.33 2.46
CA HIS A 258 -8.17 -10.40 1.26
C HIS A 258 -8.37 -9.00 0.73
N GLY A 259 -8.33 -8.84 -0.59
CA GLY A 259 -8.69 -7.57 -1.18
C GLY A 259 -9.17 -7.73 -2.60
N VAL A 260 -10.07 -6.87 -3.02
CA VAL A 260 -10.49 -6.77 -4.41
C VAL A 260 -9.32 -6.36 -5.31
N ALA A 261 -9.44 -6.56 -6.62
CA ALA A 261 -8.48 -6.02 -7.58
C ALA A 261 -8.33 -4.50 -7.36
N GLY A 262 -7.12 -3.96 -7.44
CA GLY A 262 -6.88 -2.52 -7.29
C GLY A 262 -6.94 -1.97 -5.86
N SER A 263 -7.01 -2.81 -4.83
CA SER A 263 -7.08 -2.35 -3.42
C SER A 263 -5.75 -1.97 -2.77
N GLY A 264 -4.64 -2.06 -3.49
CA GLY A 264 -3.30 -1.72 -3.00
C GLY A 264 -2.57 -2.82 -2.22
N LYS A 265 -2.98 -4.09 -2.36
CA LYS A 265 -2.32 -5.27 -1.74
C LYS A 265 -0.79 -5.26 -1.87
N THR A 266 -0.29 -5.15 -3.11
CA THR A 266 1.15 -5.09 -3.41
C THR A 266 1.85 -3.92 -2.70
N MET A 267 1.16 -2.78 -2.54
CA MET A 267 1.72 -1.60 -1.88
C MET A 267 1.86 -1.81 -0.37
N ILE A 268 0.82 -2.35 0.27
CA ILE A 268 0.86 -2.75 1.68
C ILE A 268 1.96 -3.79 1.91
N LEU A 269 2.09 -4.74 0.99
CA LEU A 269 3.13 -5.78 1.05
C LEU A 269 4.54 -5.17 0.98
N GLY A 270 4.79 -4.28 0.02
CA GLY A 270 6.07 -3.59 -0.11
C GLY A 270 6.42 -2.75 1.12
N TYR A 271 5.45 -1.99 1.63
CA TYR A 271 5.61 -1.22 2.87
C TYR A 271 5.97 -2.14 4.05
N ARG A 272 5.26 -3.26 4.18
CA ARG A 272 5.48 -4.20 5.28
C ARG A 272 6.86 -4.85 5.20
N ALA A 273 7.34 -5.17 4.00
CA ALA A 273 8.70 -5.66 3.79
C ALA A 273 9.75 -4.62 4.23
N GLU A 274 9.57 -3.34 3.90
CA GLU A 274 10.44 -2.24 4.35
C GLU A 274 10.47 -2.14 5.88
N TYR A 275 9.30 -2.19 6.51
CA TYR A 275 9.19 -2.13 7.97
C TYR A 275 9.92 -3.31 8.66
N LEU A 276 9.67 -4.53 8.20
CA LEU A 276 10.26 -5.75 8.77
C LEU A 276 11.78 -5.83 8.56
N ALA A 277 12.28 -5.36 7.42
CA ALA A 277 13.71 -5.32 7.12
C ALA A 277 14.50 -4.41 8.08
N GLN A 278 13.84 -3.41 8.68
CA GLN A 278 14.47 -2.55 9.67
C GLN A 278 14.53 -3.18 11.06
N ALA A 279 13.62 -4.12 11.35
CA ALA A 279 13.45 -4.71 12.68
C ALA A 279 14.26 -5.99 12.91
N SER A 280 14.76 -6.66 11.86
CA SER A 280 15.44 -7.94 11.97
C SER A 280 16.83 -7.96 11.31
N ALA A 281 17.67 -8.89 11.79
CA ALA A 281 18.98 -9.20 11.22
C ALA A 281 18.87 -10.18 10.02
N LYS A 282 17.91 -11.11 10.04
CA LYS A 282 17.66 -12.04 8.93
C LYS A 282 16.88 -11.35 7.80
N PRO A 283 17.11 -11.72 6.53
CA PRO A 283 16.40 -11.11 5.41
C PRO A 283 14.91 -11.46 5.41
N VAL A 284 14.13 -10.59 4.79
CA VAL A 284 12.70 -10.77 4.51
C VAL A 284 12.53 -11.36 3.12
N LEU A 285 11.74 -12.42 2.97
CA LEU A 285 11.41 -12.99 1.66
C LEU A 285 10.07 -12.46 1.16
N VAL A 286 10.07 -11.89 -0.05
CA VAL A 286 8.86 -11.51 -0.78
C VAL A 286 8.72 -12.42 -1.99
N LEU A 287 7.65 -13.20 -2.03
CA LEU A 287 7.32 -14.07 -3.14
C LEU A 287 6.15 -13.50 -3.95
N CYS A 288 6.39 -13.30 -5.24
CA CYS A 288 5.37 -12.91 -6.20
C CYS A 288 5.06 -14.08 -7.16
N PHE A 289 3.86 -14.11 -7.72
CA PHE A 289 3.58 -15.01 -8.84
C PHE A 289 4.10 -14.44 -10.17
N ASN A 290 3.85 -13.15 -10.43
CA ASN A 290 4.20 -12.48 -11.69
C ASN A 290 5.63 -11.90 -11.68
N ARG A 291 6.40 -12.15 -12.75
CA ARG A 291 7.76 -11.60 -12.96
C ARG A 291 7.79 -10.07 -13.04
N ALA A 292 6.81 -9.44 -13.68
CA ALA A 292 6.75 -7.98 -13.78
C ALA A 292 6.57 -7.33 -12.41
N LEU A 293 5.72 -7.93 -11.58
CA LEU A 293 5.48 -7.51 -10.19
C LEU A 293 6.74 -7.66 -9.34
N ALA A 294 7.41 -8.82 -9.44
CA ALA A 294 8.67 -9.06 -8.75
C ALA A 294 9.75 -8.05 -9.14
N GLN A 295 9.87 -7.72 -10.43
CA GLN A 295 10.83 -6.70 -10.90
C GLN A 295 10.50 -5.30 -10.34
N LYS A 296 9.23 -4.91 -10.36
CA LYS A 296 8.80 -3.62 -9.80
C LYS A 296 9.11 -3.50 -8.30
N LEU A 297 8.81 -4.54 -7.52
CA LEU A 297 9.11 -4.59 -6.09
C LEU A 297 10.63 -4.65 -5.84
N THR A 298 11.39 -5.36 -6.67
CA THR A 298 12.87 -5.39 -6.57
C THR A 298 13.45 -3.99 -6.76
N GLY A 299 13.05 -3.28 -7.81
CA GLY A 299 13.51 -1.91 -8.06
C GLY A 299 13.07 -0.91 -6.98
N TRP A 300 11.92 -1.14 -6.34
CA TRP A 300 11.52 -0.38 -5.16
C TRP A 300 12.48 -0.62 -3.99
N MET A 301 12.77 -1.88 -3.65
CA MET A 301 13.70 -2.21 -2.56
C MET A 301 15.12 -1.70 -2.83
N GLU A 302 15.59 -1.76 -4.08
CA GLU A 302 16.89 -1.21 -4.51
C GLU A 302 16.97 0.30 -4.29
N HIS A 303 15.96 1.05 -4.72
CA HIS A 303 15.91 2.49 -4.51
C HIS A 303 15.89 2.88 -3.03
N LYS A 304 15.40 2.00 -2.16
CA LYS A 304 15.39 2.17 -0.70
C LYS A 304 16.69 1.71 -0.03
N GLY A 305 17.64 1.15 -0.78
CA GLY A 305 18.88 0.59 -0.24
C GLY A 305 18.65 -0.69 0.58
N LEU A 306 17.56 -1.42 0.32
CA LEU A 306 17.13 -2.60 1.08
C LEU A 306 17.36 -3.93 0.36
N SER A 307 18.03 -3.95 -0.79
CA SER A 307 18.22 -5.16 -1.61
C SER A 307 18.88 -6.34 -0.88
N GLN A 308 19.74 -6.05 0.10
CA GLN A 308 20.41 -7.06 0.92
C GLN A 308 19.54 -7.59 2.07
N LYS A 309 18.47 -6.87 2.41
CA LYS A 309 17.56 -7.20 3.51
C LYS A 309 16.19 -7.70 3.05
N VAL A 310 15.79 -7.40 1.82
CA VAL A 310 14.52 -7.82 1.24
C VAL A 310 14.79 -8.56 -0.06
N HIS A 311 14.55 -9.86 -0.06
CA HIS A 311 14.71 -10.71 -1.22
C HIS A 311 13.37 -10.82 -1.94
N VAL A 312 13.21 -10.11 -3.05
CA VAL A 312 12.02 -10.21 -3.90
C VAL A 312 12.28 -11.22 -5.01
N ARG A 313 11.44 -12.25 -5.11
CA ARG A 313 11.57 -13.33 -6.11
C ARG A 313 10.20 -13.76 -6.61
N THR A 314 10.14 -14.36 -7.80
CA THR A 314 9.02 -15.25 -8.09
C THR A 314 9.22 -16.60 -7.40
N PHE A 315 8.15 -17.31 -7.04
CA PHE A 315 8.25 -18.64 -6.42
C PHE A 315 9.19 -19.59 -7.19
N HIS A 316 9.01 -19.68 -8.51
CA HIS A 316 9.85 -20.52 -9.35
C HIS A 316 11.31 -20.07 -9.40
N SER A 317 11.58 -18.74 -9.45
CA SER A 317 12.95 -18.23 -9.39
C SER A 317 13.63 -18.52 -8.06
N TRP A 318 12.88 -18.47 -6.96
CA TRP A 318 13.36 -18.85 -5.64
C TRP A 318 13.67 -20.35 -5.57
N CYS A 319 12.82 -21.21 -6.15
CA CYS A 319 13.11 -22.65 -6.26
C CYS A 319 14.39 -22.93 -7.06
N VAL A 320 14.62 -22.20 -8.16
CA VAL A 320 15.87 -22.30 -8.94
C VAL A 320 17.08 -21.89 -8.08
N GLU A 321 16.95 -20.82 -7.31
CA GLU A 321 17.99 -20.35 -6.39
C GLU A 321 18.30 -21.41 -5.32
N MET A 322 17.28 -21.97 -4.67
CA MET A 322 17.45 -23.04 -3.67
C MET A 322 18.08 -24.30 -4.28
N ALA A 323 17.59 -24.75 -5.43
CA ALA A 323 18.13 -25.94 -6.08
C ALA A 323 19.59 -25.75 -6.52
N THR A 324 19.96 -24.54 -6.94
CA THR A 324 21.35 -24.22 -7.31
C THR A 324 22.25 -24.18 -6.08
N THR A 325 21.84 -23.45 -5.03
CA THR A 325 22.61 -23.28 -3.79
C THR A 325 22.84 -24.60 -3.06
N TYR A 326 21.80 -25.44 -2.99
CA TYR A 326 21.84 -26.71 -2.26
C TYR A 326 22.04 -27.93 -3.16
N GLN A 327 22.34 -27.73 -4.45
CA GLN A 327 22.65 -28.79 -5.42
C GLN A 327 21.55 -29.86 -5.58
N LEU A 328 20.29 -29.43 -5.64
CA LEU A 328 19.09 -30.30 -5.75
C LEU A 328 18.70 -30.65 -7.20
N GLY A 329 19.66 -30.56 -8.11
CA GLY A 329 19.43 -30.72 -9.55
C GLY A 329 19.22 -29.40 -10.29
N LYS A 330 19.42 -29.43 -11.60
CA LYS A 330 19.28 -28.27 -12.48
C LYS A 330 17.94 -28.31 -13.22
N LEU A 331 17.40 -27.13 -13.50
CA LEU A 331 16.23 -27.01 -14.36
C LEU A 331 16.58 -27.50 -15.78
N ALA A 332 15.93 -28.57 -16.22
CA ALA A 332 16.22 -29.23 -17.50
C ALA A 332 15.73 -28.44 -18.72
N GLY A 333 14.69 -27.62 -18.55
CA GLY A 333 14.05 -26.85 -19.62
C GLY A 333 13.11 -25.78 -19.09
N ARG A 334 12.32 -25.15 -19.96
CA ARG A 334 11.37 -24.09 -19.58
C ARG A 334 9.91 -24.52 -19.67
N ARG A 335 9.64 -25.83 -19.66
CA ARG A 335 8.26 -26.38 -19.67
C ARG A 335 7.75 -26.50 -18.24
N ASP A 336 6.43 -26.51 -18.08
CA ASP A 336 5.79 -26.60 -16.76
C ASP A 336 6.18 -27.89 -16.02
N GLU A 337 6.33 -29.00 -16.74
CA GLU A 337 6.83 -30.28 -16.21
C GLU A 337 8.23 -30.16 -15.61
N ASP A 338 9.12 -29.39 -16.25
CA ASP A 338 10.49 -29.18 -15.78
C ASP A 338 10.48 -28.38 -14.45
N TYR A 339 9.56 -27.42 -14.31
CA TYR A 339 9.37 -26.67 -13.06
C TYR A 339 8.74 -27.51 -11.96
N ALA A 340 7.78 -28.38 -12.29
CA ALA A 340 7.14 -29.27 -11.32
C ALA A 340 8.17 -30.21 -10.66
N VAL A 341 9.08 -30.78 -11.47
CA VAL A 341 10.20 -31.61 -10.97
C VAL A 341 11.13 -30.80 -10.07
N LEU A 342 11.50 -29.58 -10.50
CA LEU A 342 12.36 -28.71 -9.71
C LEU A 342 11.74 -28.39 -8.34
N VAL A 343 10.46 -28.03 -8.31
CA VAL A 343 9.74 -27.74 -7.06
C VAL A 343 9.72 -28.96 -6.15
N GLN A 344 9.45 -30.16 -6.70
CA GLN A 344 9.48 -31.38 -5.92
C GLN A 344 10.86 -31.66 -5.32
N ASN A 345 11.94 -31.43 -6.07
CA ASN A 345 13.30 -31.58 -5.54
C ASN A 345 13.59 -30.62 -4.38
N VAL A 346 13.07 -29.39 -4.43
CA VAL A 346 13.21 -28.42 -3.33
C VAL A 346 12.40 -28.86 -2.11
N ILE A 347 11.18 -29.36 -2.30
CA ILE A 347 10.36 -29.94 -1.23
C ILE A 347 11.09 -31.10 -0.55
N ASP A 348 11.62 -32.03 -1.33
CA ASP A 348 12.37 -33.18 -0.81
C ASP A 348 13.66 -32.74 -0.11
N GLY A 349 14.35 -31.73 -0.65
CA GLY A 349 15.56 -31.15 -0.06
C GLY A 349 15.30 -30.52 1.31
N VAL A 350 14.19 -29.80 1.48
CA VAL A 350 13.76 -29.27 2.79
C VAL A 350 13.40 -30.42 3.74
N ASN A 351 12.59 -31.38 3.29
CA ASN A 351 12.17 -32.52 4.12
C ASN A 351 13.36 -33.38 4.61
N ARG A 352 14.44 -33.47 3.82
CA ARG A 352 15.68 -34.17 4.18
C ARG A 352 16.64 -33.32 5.02
N GLY A 353 16.32 -32.05 5.27
CA GLY A 353 17.20 -31.10 5.97
C GLY A 353 18.40 -30.61 5.16
N GLN A 354 18.46 -30.91 3.86
CA GLN A 354 19.51 -30.40 2.96
C GLN A 354 19.36 -28.89 2.71
N VAL A 355 18.11 -28.41 2.68
CA VAL A 355 17.78 -26.98 2.70
C VAL A 355 17.36 -26.61 4.13
N PRO A 356 18.11 -25.74 4.83
CA PRO A 356 17.76 -25.31 6.18
C PRO A 356 16.42 -24.57 6.21
N ALA A 357 15.59 -24.89 7.21
CA ALA A 357 14.40 -24.12 7.54
C ALA A 357 14.76 -22.80 8.25
N GLY A 358 13.80 -21.87 8.38
CA GLY A 358 13.99 -20.65 9.17
C GLY A 358 15.03 -19.65 8.67
N GLN A 359 15.28 -19.63 7.35
CA GLN A 359 16.25 -18.74 6.69
C GLN A 359 15.83 -17.26 6.67
N TYR A 360 14.53 -16.96 6.84
CA TYR A 360 14.00 -15.60 6.70
C TYR A 360 13.30 -15.13 7.97
N SER A 361 13.46 -13.85 8.31
CA SER A 361 12.74 -13.23 9.44
C SER A 361 11.25 -13.06 9.16
N ALA A 362 10.86 -12.98 7.89
CA ALA A 362 9.46 -12.92 7.51
C ALA A 362 9.27 -13.41 6.08
N LEU A 363 8.07 -13.91 5.80
CA LEU A 363 7.60 -14.29 4.49
C LEU A 363 6.39 -13.45 4.10
N LEU A 364 6.46 -12.81 2.94
CA LEU A 364 5.34 -12.07 2.37
C LEU A 364 5.03 -12.65 0.99
N ILE A 365 3.76 -13.01 0.78
CA ILE A 365 3.29 -13.63 -0.46
C ILE A 365 2.29 -12.69 -1.13
N ASP A 366 2.60 -12.25 -2.35
CA ASP A 366 1.66 -11.53 -3.20
C ASP A 366 0.93 -12.51 -4.14
N GLU A 367 -0.34 -12.22 -4.42
CA GLU A 367 -1.23 -13.08 -5.23
C GLU A 367 -1.23 -14.54 -4.73
N GLY A 368 -1.41 -14.75 -3.43
CA GLY A 368 -1.35 -16.07 -2.79
C GLY A 368 -2.37 -17.09 -3.31
N HIS A 369 -3.42 -16.63 -4.00
CA HIS A 369 -4.40 -17.50 -4.68
C HIS A 369 -3.80 -18.26 -5.88
N ASP A 370 -2.74 -17.73 -6.50
CA ASP A 370 -2.05 -18.39 -7.60
C ASP A 370 -1.12 -19.54 -7.12
N PHE A 371 -0.90 -19.68 -5.80
CA PHE A 371 0.00 -20.68 -5.25
C PHE A 371 -0.68 -22.04 -5.07
N ASP A 372 0.06 -23.11 -5.38
CA ASP A 372 -0.34 -24.46 -5.01
C ASP A 372 -0.23 -24.67 -3.48
N PRO A 373 -1.15 -25.41 -2.84
CA PRO A 373 -1.07 -25.69 -1.41
C PRO A 373 0.25 -26.31 -0.96
N ALA A 374 0.87 -27.17 -1.78
CA ALA A 374 2.17 -27.75 -1.47
C ALA A 374 3.28 -26.69 -1.45
N TRP A 375 3.17 -25.66 -2.31
CA TRP A 375 4.12 -24.55 -2.36
C TRP A 375 4.02 -23.70 -1.10
N LEU A 376 2.79 -23.38 -0.67
CA LEU A 376 2.55 -22.64 0.58
C LEU A 376 3.15 -23.39 1.79
N ARG A 377 2.92 -24.70 1.88
CA ARG A 377 3.48 -25.54 2.95
C ARG A 377 5.01 -25.54 2.95
N LEU A 378 5.64 -25.51 1.78
CA LEU A 378 7.09 -25.40 1.65
C LEU A 378 7.61 -24.06 2.18
N VAL A 379 7.05 -22.94 1.71
CA VAL A 379 7.62 -21.61 2.01
C VAL A 379 7.39 -21.18 3.45
N VAL A 380 6.30 -21.62 4.09
CA VAL A 380 6.04 -21.35 5.52
C VAL A 380 7.15 -21.89 6.42
N GLN A 381 7.75 -23.03 6.07
CA GLN A 381 8.88 -23.61 6.82
C GLN A 381 10.16 -22.77 6.74
N MET A 382 10.25 -21.85 5.78
CA MET A 382 11.44 -21.01 5.61
C MET A 382 11.45 -19.80 6.55
N VAL A 383 10.35 -19.55 7.28
CA VAL A 383 10.25 -18.47 8.26
C VAL A 383 10.86 -18.90 9.58
N ASP A 384 11.64 -18.00 10.18
CA ASP A 384 12.21 -18.17 11.50
C ASP A 384 11.09 -18.43 12.53
N PRO A 385 11.13 -19.55 13.27
CA PRO A 385 10.14 -19.85 14.30
C PRO A 385 10.04 -18.78 15.40
N GLU A 386 11.11 -18.03 15.66
CA GLU A 386 11.10 -16.96 16.67
C GLU A 386 10.27 -15.75 16.22
N THR A 387 10.37 -15.36 14.95
CA THR A 387 9.62 -14.21 14.42
C THR A 387 8.22 -14.61 13.96
N ASN A 388 8.09 -15.83 13.42
CA ASN A 388 6.86 -16.45 12.96
C ASN A 388 5.98 -15.49 12.12
N SER A 389 6.62 -14.68 11.26
CA SER A 389 5.97 -13.58 10.56
C SER A 389 5.63 -13.98 9.11
N VAL A 390 4.34 -14.24 8.86
CA VAL A 390 3.84 -14.59 7.53
C VAL A 390 2.71 -13.64 7.15
N LEU A 391 2.81 -13.04 5.96
CA LEU A 391 1.73 -12.25 5.39
C LEU A 391 1.36 -12.77 4.01
N VAL A 392 0.10 -13.11 3.81
CA VAL A 392 -0.43 -13.53 2.51
C VAL A 392 -1.44 -12.50 2.02
N MET A 393 -1.18 -11.92 0.85
CA MET A 393 -2.15 -11.15 0.10
C MET A 393 -2.98 -12.10 -0.76
N TYR A 394 -4.29 -12.09 -0.57
CA TYR A 394 -5.22 -12.97 -1.26
C TYR A 394 -6.27 -12.15 -2.00
N ASP A 395 -6.77 -12.68 -3.11
CA ASP A 395 -7.84 -12.08 -3.89
C ASP A 395 -8.86 -13.17 -4.21
N SER A 396 -9.91 -13.25 -3.40
CA SER A 396 -10.93 -14.29 -3.52
C SER A 396 -11.64 -14.23 -4.89
N ALA A 397 -11.74 -13.04 -5.50
CA ALA A 397 -12.36 -12.88 -6.82
C ALA A 397 -11.47 -13.38 -7.97
N GLN A 398 -10.15 -13.51 -7.74
CA GLN A 398 -9.22 -14.10 -8.70
C GLN A 398 -8.94 -15.58 -8.42
N ASP A 399 -9.09 -16.08 -7.20
CA ASP A 399 -8.91 -17.52 -6.90
C ASP A 399 -9.84 -18.45 -7.67
N ILE A 400 -10.93 -17.89 -8.19
CA ILE A 400 -11.92 -18.63 -8.95
C ILE A 400 -11.31 -19.29 -10.21
N TYR A 401 -10.14 -18.87 -10.70
CA TYR A 401 -9.45 -19.49 -11.83
C TYR A 401 -9.04 -20.97 -11.64
N GLN A 402 -9.05 -21.54 -10.42
CA GLN A 402 -8.49 -22.90 -10.18
C GLN A 402 -9.48 -23.91 -9.55
N LYS A 403 -10.77 -23.59 -9.53
CA LYS A 403 -11.79 -24.36 -8.78
C LYS A 403 -11.94 -25.84 -9.13
N SER A 404 -11.54 -26.29 -10.32
CA SER A 404 -11.70 -27.68 -10.74
C SER A 404 -10.75 -28.67 -10.04
N ARG A 405 -9.88 -28.25 -9.11
CA ARG A 405 -8.97 -29.15 -8.35
C ARG A 405 -8.84 -28.95 -6.83
N LYS A 406 -9.42 -27.90 -6.20
CA LYS A 406 -9.11 -27.54 -4.78
C LYS A 406 -10.29 -27.61 -3.80
N LEU A 407 -11.09 -28.68 -3.82
CA LEU A 407 -12.22 -28.88 -2.88
C LEU A 407 -11.84 -29.06 -1.38
N LYS A 408 -10.58 -28.89 -0.96
CA LYS A 408 -10.11 -29.10 0.44
C LYS A 408 -8.99 -28.14 0.89
N PHE A 409 -8.89 -26.95 0.30
CA PHE A 409 -7.85 -26.01 0.72
C PHE A 409 -8.33 -25.14 1.89
N SER A 410 -7.55 -25.12 2.97
CA SER A 410 -7.63 -24.11 4.02
C SER A 410 -6.25 -23.58 4.36
N PHE A 411 -6.14 -22.33 4.82
CA PHE A 411 -4.83 -21.78 5.19
C PHE A 411 -4.18 -22.57 6.34
N SER A 412 -4.99 -23.07 7.26
CA SER A 412 -4.51 -23.92 8.36
C SER A 412 -3.90 -25.24 7.86
N SER A 413 -4.43 -25.84 6.78
CA SER A 413 -3.93 -27.10 6.19
C SER A 413 -2.51 -27.00 5.58
N VAL A 414 -2.04 -25.78 5.35
CA VAL A 414 -0.69 -25.47 4.84
C VAL A 414 0.20 -24.78 5.87
N GLY A 415 -0.21 -24.75 7.14
CA GLY A 415 0.55 -24.18 8.25
C GLY A 415 0.35 -22.67 8.45
N ILE A 416 -0.59 -22.04 7.74
CA ILE A 416 -0.88 -20.61 7.88
C ILE A 416 -1.96 -20.39 8.96
N GLN A 417 -1.54 -20.06 10.18
CA GLN A 417 -2.41 -19.84 11.35
C GLN A 417 -2.95 -18.40 11.44
N ALA A 418 -3.82 -18.01 10.50
CA ALA A 418 -4.37 -16.66 10.42
C ALA A 418 -5.79 -16.48 11.00
N ARG A 419 -6.32 -17.48 11.73
CA ARG A 419 -7.68 -17.42 12.30
C ARG A 419 -7.85 -16.20 13.21
N GLY A 420 -8.86 -15.37 12.93
CA GLY A 420 -9.10 -14.11 13.64
C GLY A 420 -8.11 -12.98 13.31
N ARG A 421 -7.20 -13.20 12.35
CA ARG A 421 -6.18 -12.22 11.88
C ARG A 421 -6.27 -12.01 10.38
N THR A 422 -7.49 -12.17 9.86
CA THR A 422 -7.84 -11.93 8.46
C THR A 422 -8.39 -10.51 8.32
N THR A 423 -7.96 -9.78 7.28
CA THR A 423 -8.46 -8.43 6.98
C THR A 423 -9.00 -8.37 5.57
N ILE A 424 -10.06 -7.59 5.34
CA ILE A 424 -10.70 -7.43 4.03
C ILE A 424 -10.55 -5.99 3.54
N LEU A 425 -9.94 -5.80 2.38
CA LEU A 425 -9.82 -4.54 1.67
C LEU A 425 -10.90 -4.43 0.60
N LYS A 426 -11.90 -3.57 0.85
CA LYS A 426 -13.07 -3.38 -0.03
C LYS A 426 -12.88 -2.27 -1.06
N LEU A 427 -12.02 -1.29 -0.75
CA LEU A 427 -11.80 -0.12 -1.60
C LEU A 427 -10.90 -0.45 -2.78
N ASN A 428 -11.31 -0.04 -3.99
CA ASN A 428 -10.55 -0.08 -5.21
C ASN A 428 -10.08 1.33 -5.56
N TYR A 429 -8.76 1.50 -5.68
CA TYR A 429 -8.10 2.77 -6.00
C TYR A 429 -7.64 2.86 -7.47
N ARG A 430 -7.83 1.78 -8.24
CA ARG A 430 -7.35 1.65 -9.62
C ARG A 430 -8.35 2.20 -10.62
N ASN A 431 -9.58 1.69 -10.56
CA ASN A 431 -10.59 1.82 -11.59
C ASN A 431 -11.55 2.95 -11.23
N SER A 432 -12.14 3.60 -12.24
CA SER A 432 -13.28 4.49 -12.02
C SER A 432 -14.51 3.71 -11.58
N ALA A 433 -15.45 4.40 -10.94
CA ALA A 433 -16.72 3.84 -10.50
C ALA A 433 -17.47 3.20 -11.67
N GLU A 434 -17.45 3.85 -12.84
CA GLU A 434 -18.16 3.43 -14.05
C GLU A 434 -17.54 2.17 -14.66
N VAL A 435 -16.20 2.08 -14.73
CA VAL A 435 -15.49 0.87 -15.16
C VAL A 435 -15.80 -0.31 -14.24
N LEU A 436 -15.78 -0.09 -12.92
CA LEU A 436 -16.09 -1.14 -11.94
C LEU A 436 -17.53 -1.60 -12.04
N ALA A 437 -18.48 -0.67 -12.20
CA ALA A 437 -19.89 -0.98 -12.31
C ALA A 437 -20.17 -1.90 -13.51
N VAL A 438 -19.61 -1.57 -14.69
CA VAL A 438 -19.79 -2.39 -15.91
C VAL A 438 -19.08 -3.74 -15.79
N ALA A 439 -17.83 -3.77 -15.31
CA ALA A 439 -17.11 -5.02 -15.11
C ALA A 439 -17.83 -5.95 -14.12
N TYR A 440 -18.36 -5.38 -13.04
CA TYR A 440 -19.11 -6.13 -12.05
C TYR A 440 -20.44 -6.62 -12.61
N ALA A 441 -21.23 -5.76 -13.27
CA ALA A 441 -22.51 -6.15 -13.87
C ALA A 441 -22.34 -7.28 -14.89
N PHE A 442 -21.25 -7.29 -15.66
CA PHE A 442 -20.90 -8.39 -16.56
C PHE A 442 -20.63 -9.71 -15.81
N ALA A 443 -19.95 -9.65 -14.66
CA ALA A 443 -19.52 -10.83 -13.90
C ALA A 443 -20.55 -11.34 -12.89
N ASN A 444 -21.50 -10.51 -12.44
CA ASN A 444 -22.43 -10.79 -11.34
C ASN A 444 -23.21 -12.11 -11.50
N ASP A 445 -23.71 -12.40 -12.71
CA ASP A 445 -24.51 -13.60 -12.99
C ASP A 445 -23.65 -14.88 -13.08
N LEU A 446 -22.32 -14.76 -13.07
CA LEU A 446 -21.34 -15.86 -13.12
C LEU A 446 -20.64 -16.10 -11.77
N LEU A 447 -20.68 -15.11 -10.88
CA LEU A 447 -20.06 -15.11 -9.56
C LEU A 447 -21.04 -15.51 -8.42
N THR A 448 -22.33 -15.62 -8.73
CA THR A 448 -23.41 -15.89 -7.77
C THR A 448 -23.72 -17.38 -7.58
N ALA A 449 -23.07 -18.27 -8.34
CA ALA A 449 -23.19 -19.72 -8.16
C ALA A 449 -22.10 -20.26 -7.21
N GLU A 450 -22.51 -20.49 -5.95
CA GLU A 450 -21.86 -21.38 -4.97
C GLU A 450 -20.45 -20.98 -4.45
N GLU A 451 -20.37 -19.99 -3.54
CA GLU A 451 -19.16 -19.72 -2.73
C GLU A 451 -19.47 -19.20 -1.33
N ALA A 452 -19.86 -20.11 -0.44
CA ALA A 452 -19.67 -19.89 0.99
C ALA A 452 -19.31 -21.24 1.61
N GLU A 453 -18.02 -21.54 1.79
CA GLU A 453 -17.61 -22.52 2.80
C GLU A 453 -16.20 -22.32 3.39
N GLU A 454 -16.19 -22.59 4.70
CA GLU A 454 -15.17 -22.78 5.76
C GLU A 454 -14.07 -21.77 6.09
N ASP A 455 -13.50 -20.95 5.17
CA ASP A 455 -12.43 -19.98 5.55
C ASP A 455 -12.85 -18.48 5.45
N GLY A 456 -14.15 -18.21 5.25
CA GLY A 456 -14.80 -17.03 5.83
C GLY A 456 -14.54 -15.65 5.20
N ALA A 457 -14.09 -15.54 3.94
CA ALA A 457 -14.15 -14.27 3.21
C ALA A 457 -15.27 -14.32 2.17
N PRO A 458 -16.41 -13.61 2.37
CA PRO A 458 -17.46 -13.55 1.36
C PRO A 458 -16.91 -12.96 0.06
N LEU A 459 -17.53 -13.29 -1.08
CA LEU A 459 -17.27 -12.55 -2.32
C LEU A 459 -17.59 -11.06 -2.08
N ILE A 460 -16.57 -10.21 -2.09
CA ILE A 460 -16.70 -8.80 -1.72
C ILE A 460 -16.91 -7.95 -2.97
N LEU A 461 -18.01 -7.20 -2.98
CA LEU A 461 -18.24 -6.14 -3.97
C LEU A 461 -17.17 -5.05 -3.84
N PRO A 462 -16.40 -4.75 -4.90
CA PRO A 462 -15.46 -3.64 -4.87
C PRO A 462 -16.22 -2.31 -4.71
N GLN A 463 -15.75 -1.46 -3.81
CA GLN A 463 -16.20 -0.08 -3.66
C GLN A 463 -15.16 0.84 -4.28
N THR A 464 -15.56 1.83 -5.08
CA THR A 464 -14.62 2.83 -5.61
C THR A 464 -14.09 3.70 -4.47
N ALA A 465 -12.80 4.03 -4.50
CA ALA A 465 -12.20 5.04 -3.63
C ALA A 465 -12.48 6.48 -4.12
N GLY A 466 -13.66 6.72 -4.70
CA GLY A 466 -14.09 8.03 -5.20
C GLY A 466 -13.54 8.43 -6.58
N ARG A 467 -13.00 7.49 -7.37
CA ARG A 467 -12.59 7.76 -8.75
C ARG A 467 -13.79 7.71 -9.69
N HIS A 468 -13.93 8.74 -10.50
CA HIS A 468 -14.93 8.86 -11.55
C HIS A 468 -14.26 9.14 -12.89
N GLY A 469 -14.87 8.65 -13.96
CA GLY A 469 -14.35 8.73 -15.31
C GLY A 469 -15.45 8.70 -16.36
N ARG A 470 -15.07 8.45 -17.60
CA ARG A 470 -16.03 8.25 -18.67
C ARG A 470 -16.69 6.88 -18.51
N ALA A 471 -18.00 6.81 -18.79
CA ALA A 471 -18.70 5.54 -18.83
C ALA A 471 -18.06 4.61 -19.88
N PRO A 472 -17.84 3.31 -19.58
CA PRO A 472 -17.34 2.35 -20.55
C PRO A 472 -18.23 2.28 -21.79
N GLU A 473 -17.60 2.21 -22.95
CA GLU A 473 -18.29 2.22 -24.23
C GLU A 473 -18.30 0.81 -24.85
N PHE A 474 -19.48 0.34 -25.26
CA PHE A 474 -19.62 -0.89 -26.04
C PHE A 474 -20.24 -0.61 -27.39
N ILE A 475 -19.59 -1.04 -28.47
CA ILE A 475 -20.03 -0.74 -29.84
C ILE A 475 -20.01 -1.99 -30.71
N ARG A 476 -21.10 -2.18 -31.46
CA ARG A 476 -21.18 -3.19 -32.52
C ARG A 476 -20.77 -2.58 -33.85
N LEU A 477 -19.82 -3.21 -34.52
CA LEU A 477 -19.24 -2.76 -35.80
C LEU A 477 -19.41 -3.85 -36.86
N PRO A 478 -19.36 -3.54 -38.17
CA PRO A 478 -19.70 -4.52 -39.21
C PRO A 478 -18.61 -5.57 -39.49
N SER A 479 -17.38 -5.38 -39.00
CA SER A 479 -16.27 -6.31 -39.18
C SER A 479 -15.16 -6.07 -38.15
N PHE A 480 -14.32 -7.08 -37.90
CA PHE A 480 -13.15 -6.91 -37.04
C PHE A 480 -12.20 -5.80 -37.52
N LYS A 481 -12.10 -5.56 -38.84
CA LYS A 481 -11.34 -4.41 -39.36
C LYS A 481 -11.95 -3.08 -38.90
N ALA A 482 -13.27 -2.93 -38.99
CA ALA A 482 -13.96 -1.74 -38.51
C ALA A 482 -13.84 -1.57 -36.98
N GLU A 483 -13.79 -2.67 -36.22
CA GLU A 483 -13.43 -2.63 -34.80
C GLU A 483 -12.04 -2.01 -34.58
N LEU A 484 -11.04 -2.45 -35.33
CA LEU A 484 -9.67 -1.92 -35.22
C LEU A 484 -9.57 -0.47 -35.69
N ASP A 485 -10.30 -0.08 -36.74
CA ASP A 485 -10.37 1.31 -37.21
C ASP A 485 -10.92 2.21 -36.08
N TYR A 486 -12.01 1.79 -35.42
CA TYR A 486 -12.59 2.52 -34.29
C TYR A 486 -11.64 2.61 -33.09
N VAL A 487 -11.03 1.49 -32.69
CA VAL A 487 -10.04 1.46 -31.59
C VAL A 487 -8.86 2.37 -31.89
N THR A 488 -8.37 2.39 -33.14
CA THR A 488 -7.28 3.25 -33.59
C THR A 488 -7.62 4.73 -33.41
N ASP A 489 -8.81 5.15 -33.82
CA ASP A 489 -9.26 6.53 -33.68
C ASP A 489 -9.43 6.93 -32.21
N ARG A 490 -9.91 6.03 -31.36
CA ARG A 490 -10.00 6.27 -29.91
C ARG A 490 -8.63 6.44 -29.27
N LEU A 491 -7.68 5.57 -29.57
CA LEU A 491 -6.31 5.67 -29.06
C LEU A 491 -5.65 6.99 -29.51
N ARG A 492 -5.87 7.41 -30.76
CA ARG A 492 -5.40 8.71 -31.27
C ARG A 492 -6.01 9.88 -30.51
N ALA A 493 -7.33 9.89 -30.31
CA ALA A 493 -8.01 10.93 -29.56
C ALA A 493 -7.50 11.02 -28.10
N SER A 494 -7.26 9.89 -27.43
CA SER A 494 -6.68 9.88 -26.08
C SER A 494 -5.24 10.42 -26.08
N ASN A 495 -4.45 10.19 -27.13
CA ASN A 495 -3.10 10.72 -27.25
C ASN A 495 -3.10 12.23 -27.49
N GLU A 496 -3.98 12.72 -28.38
CA GLU A 496 -4.20 14.16 -28.61
C GLU A 496 -4.68 14.88 -27.34
N ALA A 497 -5.44 14.19 -26.48
CA ALA A 497 -5.83 14.67 -25.16
C ALA A 497 -4.69 14.60 -24.10
N GLY A 498 -3.48 14.18 -24.47
CA GLY A 498 -2.29 14.20 -23.63
C GLY A 498 -1.95 12.88 -22.92
N THR A 499 -2.61 11.76 -23.25
CA THR A 499 -2.24 10.45 -22.69
C THR A 499 -1.08 9.84 -23.49
N PRO A 500 0.05 9.47 -22.87
CA PRO A 500 1.15 8.80 -23.57
C PRO A 500 0.75 7.43 -24.15
N TRP A 501 1.36 7.01 -25.26
CA TRP A 501 1.03 5.71 -25.88
C TRP A 501 1.33 4.53 -24.95
N ARG A 502 2.41 4.61 -24.16
CA ARG A 502 2.79 3.60 -23.16
C ARG A 502 1.73 3.38 -22.07
N ASP A 503 0.87 4.36 -21.85
CA ASP A 503 -0.21 4.33 -20.86
C ASP A 503 -1.53 3.80 -21.45
N MET A 504 -1.49 3.30 -22.69
CA MET A 504 -2.63 2.69 -23.37
C MET A 504 -2.37 1.21 -23.65
N ALA A 505 -3.45 0.43 -23.65
CA ALA A 505 -3.39 -0.98 -24.02
C ALA A 505 -4.56 -1.43 -24.88
N VAL A 506 -4.27 -2.39 -25.77
CA VAL A 506 -5.27 -3.19 -26.48
C VAL A 506 -5.18 -4.62 -25.99
N LEU A 507 -6.27 -5.14 -25.40
CA LEU A 507 -6.33 -6.49 -24.86
C LEU A 507 -7.10 -7.40 -25.81
N THR A 508 -6.44 -8.45 -26.25
CA THR A 508 -6.99 -9.46 -27.16
C THR A 508 -7.18 -10.78 -26.42
N TYR A 509 -7.99 -11.69 -26.94
CA TYR A 509 -8.05 -13.03 -26.34
C TYR A 509 -6.90 -13.91 -26.85
N ARG A 510 -6.68 -13.93 -28.18
CA ARG A 510 -5.68 -14.80 -28.82
C ARG A 510 -4.41 -14.05 -29.21
N LYS A 511 -3.26 -14.73 -29.13
CA LYS A 511 -1.97 -14.18 -29.59
C LYS A 511 -1.95 -13.79 -31.07
N LEU A 512 -2.70 -14.51 -31.92
CA LEU A 512 -2.81 -14.17 -33.35
C LEU A 512 -3.48 -12.81 -33.55
N GLN A 513 -4.57 -12.53 -32.82
CA GLN A 513 -5.25 -11.23 -32.85
C GLN A 513 -4.30 -10.09 -32.43
N ALA A 514 -3.42 -10.33 -31.45
CA ALA A 514 -2.43 -9.33 -31.05
C ALA A 514 -1.49 -8.92 -32.19
N ALA A 515 -1.09 -9.86 -33.07
CA ALA A 515 -0.26 -9.55 -34.24
C ALA A 515 -1.03 -8.73 -35.28
N ASP A 516 -2.31 -9.05 -35.49
CA ASP A 516 -3.20 -8.31 -36.40
C ASP A 516 -3.39 -6.87 -35.93
N VAL A 517 -3.64 -6.69 -34.62
CA VAL A 517 -3.76 -5.36 -33.98
C VAL A 517 -2.47 -4.55 -34.16
N VAL A 518 -1.29 -5.13 -33.88
CA VAL A 518 -0.01 -4.42 -34.05
C VAL A 518 0.19 -4.00 -35.49
N SER A 519 -0.08 -4.88 -36.45
CA SER A 519 0.05 -4.59 -37.87
C SER A 519 -0.90 -3.47 -38.32
N HIS A 520 -2.12 -3.47 -37.80
CA HIS A 520 -3.12 -2.44 -38.09
C HIS A 520 -2.74 -1.07 -37.51
N LEU A 521 -2.31 -1.02 -36.24
CA LEU A 521 -1.84 0.21 -35.59
C LEU A 521 -0.60 0.78 -36.30
N ALA A 522 0.33 -0.09 -36.72
CA ALA A 522 1.51 0.33 -37.48
C ALA A 522 1.13 0.98 -38.83
N ALA A 523 0.14 0.43 -39.54
CA ALA A 523 -0.38 1.02 -40.78
C ALA A 523 -1.00 2.41 -40.54
N ALA A 524 -1.59 2.63 -39.36
CA ALA A 524 -2.13 3.92 -38.92
C ALA A 524 -1.07 4.86 -38.29
N LYS A 525 0.23 4.49 -38.35
CA LYS A 525 1.37 5.21 -37.76
C LYS A 525 1.28 5.40 -36.23
N ILE A 526 0.59 4.50 -35.54
CA ILE A 526 0.56 4.45 -34.08
C ILE A 526 1.63 3.45 -33.61
N PRO A 527 2.58 3.86 -32.74
CA PRO A 527 3.58 2.95 -32.22
C PRO A 527 2.90 1.91 -31.33
N ALA A 528 3.04 0.62 -31.65
CA ALA A 528 2.44 -0.47 -30.89
C ALA A 528 3.41 -1.65 -30.76
N ARG A 529 3.28 -2.41 -29.67
CA ARG A 529 4.12 -3.59 -29.41
C ARG A 529 3.30 -4.75 -28.87
N ALA A 530 3.65 -5.97 -29.28
CA ALA A 530 3.09 -7.19 -28.71
C ALA A 530 3.90 -7.62 -27.48
N GLY A 531 3.21 -7.89 -26.37
CA GLY A 531 3.85 -8.39 -25.13
C GLY A 531 4.58 -7.32 -24.32
N LEU A 532 5.26 -7.78 -23.25
CA LEU A 532 6.05 -6.94 -22.35
C LEU A 532 7.51 -6.89 -22.83
N SER A 533 7.91 -5.77 -23.45
CA SER A 533 9.30 -5.49 -23.83
C SER A 533 10.01 -4.66 -22.75
N LYS A 534 11.34 -4.80 -22.64
CA LYS A 534 12.22 -3.96 -21.80
C LYS A 534 12.53 -2.58 -22.41
N SER A 535 12.12 -2.33 -23.66
CA SER A 535 12.39 -1.06 -24.35
C SER A 535 11.44 0.03 -23.87
N ASP A 536 11.99 1.18 -23.46
CA ASP A 536 11.27 2.35 -22.95
C ASP A 536 10.59 3.20 -24.05
N ASN A 537 10.26 2.59 -25.19
CA ASN A 537 9.63 3.31 -26.28
C ASN A 537 8.17 3.62 -25.92
N ASP A 538 7.75 4.87 -26.16
CA ASP A 538 6.37 5.29 -26.02
C ASP A 538 5.50 4.61 -27.09
N SER A 539 4.86 3.50 -26.73
CA SER A 539 4.09 2.66 -27.65
C SER A 539 2.94 1.96 -26.94
N VAL A 540 1.81 1.82 -27.62
CA VAL A 540 0.62 1.09 -27.17
C VAL A 540 0.96 -0.37 -26.87
N ASN A 541 0.53 -0.86 -25.71
CA ASN A 541 0.76 -2.23 -25.29
C ASN A 541 -0.34 -3.15 -25.83
N VAL A 542 0.02 -4.09 -26.69
CA VAL A 542 -0.91 -5.10 -27.20
C VAL A 542 -0.65 -6.42 -26.48
N LEU A 543 -1.62 -6.82 -25.67
CA LEU A 543 -1.50 -7.95 -24.75
C LEU A 543 -2.66 -8.93 -24.94
N THR A 544 -2.49 -10.16 -24.48
CA THR A 544 -3.65 -11.01 -24.26
C THR A 544 -4.33 -10.65 -22.93
N LEU A 545 -5.62 -10.93 -22.77
CA LEU A 545 -6.34 -10.73 -21.51
C LEU A 545 -5.61 -11.39 -20.34
N HIS A 546 -5.16 -12.65 -20.49
CA HIS A 546 -4.32 -13.33 -19.50
C HIS A 546 -2.98 -12.61 -19.26
N GLY A 547 -2.31 -12.18 -20.34
CA GLY A 547 -1.02 -11.49 -20.27
C GLY A 547 -1.09 -10.11 -19.61
N SER A 548 -2.29 -9.55 -19.45
CA SER A 548 -2.54 -8.28 -18.78
C SER A 548 -2.59 -8.37 -17.25
N LYS A 549 -2.64 -9.58 -16.68
CA LYS A 549 -2.75 -9.79 -15.23
C LYS A 549 -1.61 -9.07 -14.48
N GLY A 550 -1.97 -8.28 -13.49
CA GLY A 550 -1.02 -7.50 -12.68
C GLY A 550 -0.54 -6.18 -13.33
N LEU A 551 -1.02 -5.86 -14.53
CA LEU A 551 -0.82 -4.56 -15.18
C LEU A 551 -2.04 -3.67 -15.01
N GLU A 552 -1.91 -2.41 -15.40
CA GLU A 552 -2.95 -1.39 -15.33
C GLU A 552 -2.59 -0.25 -16.31
N PHE A 553 -3.62 0.31 -16.95
CA PHE A 553 -3.47 1.33 -17.99
C PHE A 553 -4.58 2.38 -17.84
N PRO A 554 -4.28 3.69 -17.93
CA PRO A 554 -5.27 4.74 -18.06
C PRO A 554 -6.37 4.45 -19.09
N VAL A 555 -5.98 3.96 -20.28
CA VAL A 555 -6.90 3.65 -21.39
C VAL A 555 -6.74 2.20 -21.84
N VAL A 556 -7.85 1.47 -21.92
CA VAL A 556 -7.87 0.08 -22.39
C VAL A 556 -8.94 -0.11 -23.46
N ALA A 557 -8.57 -0.75 -24.57
CA ALA A 557 -9.50 -1.24 -25.59
C ALA A 557 -9.53 -2.77 -25.62
N ILE A 558 -10.72 -3.37 -25.72
CA ILE A 558 -10.93 -4.82 -25.83
C ILE A 558 -11.75 -5.11 -27.10
N PRO A 559 -11.10 -5.34 -28.25
CA PRO A 559 -11.80 -5.72 -29.47
C PRO A 559 -12.11 -7.22 -29.55
N GLY A 560 -13.03 -7.59 -30.42
CA GLY A 560 -13.32 -8.98 -30.78
C GLY A 560 -14.18 -9.73 -29.76
N LEU A 561 -15.00 -9.04 -28.96
CA LEU A 561 -15.91 -9.69 -28.01
C LEU A 561 -16.95 -10.58 -28.70
N GLY A 562 -17.25 -10.30 -29.96
CA GLY A 562 -18.12 -11.12 -30.81
C GLY A 562 -17.62 -12.56 -31.02
N GLN A 563 -16.38 -12.88 -30.63
CA GLN A 563 -15.81 -14.23 -30.72
C GLN A 563 -15.84 -14.98 -29.38
N MET A 564 -16.31 -14.35 -28.29
CA MET A 564 -16.31 -14.90 -26.94
C MET A 564 -17.72 -15.23 -26.42
N PRO A 565 -17.91 -16.35 -25.70
CA PRO A 565 -16.91 -17.36 -25.36
C PRO A 565 -16.59 -18.26 -26.56
N TYR A 566 -15.35 -18.76 -26.62
CA TYR A 566 -14.97 -19.81 -27.55
C TYR A 566 -15.47 -21.15 -27.05
N ALA A 567 -16.12 -21.92 -27.92
CA ALA A 567 -16.69 -23.24 -27.59
C ALA A 567 -15.65 -24.27 -27.10
N SER A 568 -14.36 -24.06 -27.35
CA SER A 568 -13.28 -24.98 -26.96
C SER A 568 -12.81 -24.84 -25.51
N HIS A 569 -13.29 -23.86 -24.76
CA HIS A 569 -12.87 -23.57 -23.39
C HIS A 569 -14.10 -23.32 -22.50
N ASP A 570 -13.92 -23.43 -21.18
CA ASP A 570 -14.98 -23.12 -20.23
C ASP A 570 -15.41 -21.65 -20.33
N ALA A 571 -16.70 -21.40 -20.53
CA ALA A 571 -17.25 -20.05 -20.62
C ALA A 571 -17.07 -19.29 -19.30
N ASN A 572 -17.15 -19.96 -18.16
CA ASN A 572 -16.97 -19.32 -16.85
C ASN A 572 -15.52 -18.85 -16.66
N GLU A 573 -14.54 -19.67 -17.04
CA GLU A 573 -13.13 -19.28 -17.06
C GLU A 573 -12.89 -18.07 -17.97
N GLN A 574 -13.42 -18.11 -19.20
CA GLN A 574 -13.28 -17.00 -20.16
C GLN A 574 -13.90 -15.70 -19.66
N ALA A 575 -15.04 -15.77 -18.98
CA ALA A 575 -15.68 -14.59 -18.44
C ALA A 575 -14.87 -13.98 -17.30
N ARG A 576 -14.25 -14.80 -16.45
CA ARG A 576 -13.33 -14.29 -15.41
C ARG A 576 -12.15 -13.57 -16.05
N VAL A 577 -11.55 -14.16 -17.08
CA VAL A 577 -10.45 -13.56 -17.83
C VAL A 577 -10.85 -12.20 -18.42
N LEU A 578 -12.05 -12.10 -18.96
CA LEU A 578 -12.59 -10.84 -19.45
C LEU A 578 -12.81 -9.82 -18.32
N TYR A 579 -13.38 -10.22 -17.18
CA TYR A 579 -13.51 -9.38 -15.98
C TYR A 579 -12.14 -8.82 -15.53
N VAL A 580 -11.10 -9.65 -15.50
CA VAL A 580 -9.73 -9.19 -15.20
C VAL A 580 -9.24 -8.20 -16.24
N GLY A 581 -9.51 -8.44 -17.52
CA GLY A 581 -9.21 -7.52 -18.62
C GLY A 581 -9.89 -6.15 -18.47
N MET A 582 -11.19 -6.13 -18.19
CA MET A 582 -11.96 -4.90 -17.97
C MET A 582 -11.39 -4.09 -16.79
N THR A 583 -11.03 -4.77 -15.69
CA THR A 583 -10.43 -4.14 -14.50
C THR A 583 -8.97 -3.72 -14.67
N ARG A 584 -8.37 -3.84 -15.87
CA ARG A 584 -7.08 -3.21 -16.19
C ARG A 584 -7.22 -1.73 -16.52
N ALA A 585 -8.41 -1.29 -16.93
CA ALA A 585 -8.71 0.08 -17.32
C ALA A 585 -8.86 0.99 -16.09
N MET A 586 -8.02 2.02 -15.95
CA MET A 586 -8.17 2.95 -14.83
C MET A 586 -9.26 3.99 -15.07
N ASN A 587 -9.32 4.58 -16.27
CA ASN A 587 -10.18 5.73 -16.58
C ASN A 587 -11.12 5.47 -17.76
N GLU A 588 -10.63 4.83 -18.81
CA GLU A 588 -11.38 4.62 -20.05
C GLU A 588 -11.32 3.17 -20.49
N LEU A 589 -12.50 2.58 -20.73
CA LEU A 589 -12.66 1.22 -21.24
C LEU A 589 -13.52 1.27 -22.50
N VAL A 590 -12.95 0.84 -23.62
CA VAL A 590 -13.63 0.70 -24.91
C VAL A 590 -13.72 -0.78 -25.26
N MET A 591 -14.90 -1.25 -25.63
CA MET A 591 -15.16 -2.65 -25.96
C MET A 591 -15.90 -2.73 -27.29
N THR A 592 -15.49 -3.63 -28.18
CA THR A 592 -16.11 -3.75 -29.50
C THR A 592 -16.42 -5.19 -29.87
N ALA A 593 -17.40 -5.37 -30.76
CA ALA A 593 -17.74 -6.67 -31.33
C ALA A 593 -18.20 -6.52 -32.78
N ASP A 594 -17.74 -7.40 -33.67
CA ASP A 594 -18.17 -7.46 -35.07
C ASP A 594 -19.42 -8.31 -35.32
N ARG A 595 -19.80 -9.13 -34.35
CA ARG A 595 -20.92 -10.07 -34.41
C ARG A 595 -21.52 -10.28 -33.03
N GLU A 596 -22.73 -10.85 -33.00
CA GLU A 596 -23.37 -11.21 -31.75
C GLU A 596 -22.71 -12.44 -31.11
N SER A 597 -22.53 -12.39 -29.81
CA SER A 597 -22.04 -13.47 -28.97
C SER A 597 -22.62 -13.32 -27.57
N GLU A 598 -22.56 -14.38 -26.77
CA GLU A 598 -23.00 -14.34 -25.38
C GLU A 598 -22.31 -13.21 -24.60
N PHE A 599 -20.99 -13.03 -24.76
CA PHE A 599 -20.27 -11.98 -24.03
C PHE A 599 -20.58 -10.59 -24.59
N ALA A 600 -20.75 -10.44 -25.91
CA ALA A 600 -21.12 -9.18 -26.53
C ALA A 600 -22.51 -8.69 -26.08
N VAL A 601 -23.48 -9.61 -25.92
CA VAL A 601 -24.81 -9.28 -25.38
C VAL A 601 -24.71 -8.84 -23.93
N ARG A 602 -24.06 -9.65 -23.08
CA ARG A 602 -23.91 -9.35 -21.64
C ARG A 602 -23.17 -8.03 -21.39
N VAL A 603 -22.09 -7.76 -22.12
CA VAL A 603 -21.35 -6.48 -22.01
C VAL A 603 -22.22 -5.31 -22.46
N GLY A 604 -22.98 -5.45 -23.55
CA GLY A 604 -23.92 -4.42 -23.99
C GLY A 604 -25.00 -4.11 -22.94
N GLU A 605 -25.57 -5.14 -22.30
CA GLU A 605 -26.51 -4.96 -21.19
C GLU A 605 -25.86 -4.31 -19.97
N ALA A 606 -24.64 -4.72 -19.61
CA ALA A 606 -23.89 -4.15 -18.50
C ALA A 606 -23.60 -2.65 -18.71
N CYS A 607 -23.18 -2.25 -19.92
CA CYS A 607 -23.02 -0.84 -20.29
C CYS A 607 -24.35 -0.08 -20.24
N GLY A 608 -25.46 -0.69 -20.66
CA GLY A 608 -26.79 -0.08 -20.60
C GLY A 608 -27.34 0.11 -19.18
N ARG A 609 -26.97 -0.77 -18.24
CA ARG A 609 -27.36 -0.68 -16.81
C ARG A 609 -26.47 0.25 -16.00
N GLY A 610 -25.23 0.50 -16.43
CA GLY A 610 -24.21 1.25 -15.69
C GLY A 610 -24.28 2.78 -15.77
N VAL A 611 -25.38 3.37 -16.27
CA VAL A 611 -25.57 4.83 -16.45
C VAL A 611 -26.46 5.44 -15.35
N VAL A 612 -26.64 4.77 -14.20
CA VAL A 612 -27.47 5.28 -13.09
C VAL A 612 -26.63 5.95 -12.01
#